data_AF-A0A929ZYY0-F1
#
_entry.id   AF-A0A929ZYY0-F1
#
_cell.length_a   1.000
_cell.length_b   1.000
_cell.length_c   1.000
_cell.angle_alpha   90.00
_cell.angle_beta   90.00
_cell.angle_gamma   90.00
#
_symmetry.space_group_name_H-M   'P 1'
#
loop_
_entity.id
_entity.type
_entity.pdbx_description
1 polymer ?
#
loop_
_entity_poly.entity_id
_entity_poly.type
_entity_poly.pdbx_seq_one_letter_code
_entity_poly.pdbx_strand_id
1 'polypeptide(L)'
;MLVYGKQAKTNLEKDDYNLGWEPGKELTREEKNNIENALKDYDYKIPSDIMRFIIKHYNDIFIYSEAKNTFDTEECLGITIYSFFNFDPLNKETNNKELTYDIYQGGNSLEYDVDVIEGTVFERNKLYPIMGASREMIICCDSKGCIFMVCPEETVTKIADSFDEFLGKLYMSNY
;
A
#
# COMPACT_ATOMS: atom_id res chain seq x y z
N MET A 1 -11.24 33.30 -23.72
CA MET A 1 -11.74 31.91 -23.71
C MET A 1 -10.55 31.03 -23.33
N LEU A 2 -10.40 30.71 -22.04
CA LEU A 2 -9.31 29.86 -21.57
C LEU A 2 -9.68 28.41 -21.92
N VAL A 3 -9.07 27.91 -22.99
CA VAL A 3 -9.15 26.50 -23.36
C VAL A 3 -8.33 25.76 -22.31
N TYR A 4 -9.02 25.17 -21.33
CA TYR A 4 -8.44 24.17 -20.43
C TYR A 4 -7.93 23.03 -21.31
N GLY A 5 -6.62 23.04 -21.60
CA GLY A 5 -5.94 21.92 -22.22
C GLY A 5 -6.19 20.71 -21.33
N LYS A 6 -6.81 19.66 -21.89
CA LYS A 6 -6.96 18.37 -21.22
C LYS A 6 -5.60 17.99 -20.65
N GLN A 7 -5.52 17.97 -19.32
CA GLN A 7 -4.36 17.46 -18.61
C GLN A 7 -4.08 16.07 -19.19
N ALA A 8 -2.86 15.84 -19.67
CA ALA A 8 -2.47 14.53 -20.15
C ALA A 8 -2.71 13.54 -19.01
N LYS A 9 -3.66 12.63 -19.21
CA LYS A 9 -3.93 11.50 -18.34
C LYS A 9 -2.58 10.88 -17.95
N THR A 10 -2.27 10.78 -16.66
CA THR A 10 -1.11 10.04 -16.18
C THR A 10 -1.25 8.57 -16.61
N ASN A 11 -0.16 7.80 -16.66
CA ASN A 11 -0.22 6.39 -17.07
C ASN A 11 -1.19 5.57 -16.19
N LEU A 12 -1.46 6.01 -14.96
CA LEU A 12 -2.52 5.53 -14.06
C LEU A 12 -3.96 5.57 -14.64
N GLU A 13 -4.23 6.41 -15.64
CA GLU A 13 -5.58 6.61 -16.19
C GLU A 13 -5.78 5.95 -17.57
N LYS A 14 -4.77 5.26 -18.09
CA LYS A 14 -4.81 4.54 -19.37
C LYS A 14 -4.62 3.05 -19.11
N ASP A 15 -5.76 2.37 -18.97
CA ASP A 15 -5.88 1.01 -18.49
C ASP A 15 -5.34 0.88 -17.07
N ASP A 16 -6.20 0.44 -16.16
CA ASP A 16 -5.72 -0.25 -14.97
C ASP A 16 -4.76 -1.32 -15.46
N TYR A 17 -3.47 -1.02 -15.36
CA TYR A 17 -2.36 -1.95 -15.21
C TYR A 17 -2.98 -3.33 -14.94
N ASN A 18 -3.06 -4.22 -15.95
CA ASN A 18 -3.86 -5.44 -15.90
C ASN A 18 -3.23 -6.45 -14.92
N LEU A 19 -3.45 -6.21 -13.62
CA LEU A 19 -2.95 -6.98 -12.51
C LEU A 19 -3.58 -8.39 -12.46
N GLY A 20 -4.52 -8.70 -13.35
CA GLY A 20 -5.31 -9.94 -13.25
C GLY A 20 -6.19 -9.97 -12.01
N TRP A 21 -6.51 -8.79 -11.45
CA TRP A 21 -7.42 -8.64 -10.32
C TRP A 21 -8.83 -8.45 -10.86
N GLU A 22 -9.80 -9.17 -10.29
CA GLU A 22 -11.19 -8.99 -10.66
C GLU A 22 -11.82 -7.86 -9.86
N PRO A 23 -12.60 -6.96 -10.50
CA PRO A 23 -13.28 -5.89 -9.79
C PRO A 23 -14.17 -6.43 -8.67
N GLY A 24 -13.91 -5.93 -7.46
CA GLY A 24 -14.73 -6.25 -6.30
C GLY A 24 -16.07 -5.52 -6.25
N LYS A 25 -16.73 -5.61 -5.09
CA LYS A 25 -17.85 -4.73 -4.76
C LYS A 25 -17.39 -3.27 -4.81
N GLU A 26 -18.15 -2.41 -5.49
CA GLU A 26 -17.92 -0.97 -5.46
C GLU A 26 -18.05 -0.44 -4.01
N LEU A 27 -17.03 0.27 -3.54
CA LEU A 27 -17.04 0.91 -2.23
C LEU A 27 -18.08 2.04 -2.19
N THR A 28 -18.91 2.02 -1.16
CA THR A 28 -19.77 3.14 -0.78
C THR A 28 -18.94 4.34 -0.34
N ARG A 29 -19.57 5.51 -0.30
CA ARG A 29 -18.92 6.74 0.20
C ARG A 29 -18.44 6.62 1.65
N GLU A 30 -19.20 5.91 2.50
CA GLU A 30 -18.82 5.67 3.90
C GLU A 30 -17.56 4.79 3.98
N GLU A 31 -17.52 3.69 3.22
CA GLU A 31 -16.35 2.80 3.16
C GLU A 31 -15.10 3.52 2.64
N LYS A 32 -15.24 4.34 1.58
CA LYS A 32 -14.14 5.19 1.09
C LYS A 32 -13.63 6.14 2.17
N ASN A 33 -14.52 6.82 2.89
CA ASN A 33 -14.14 7.71 3.98
C ASN A 33 -13.42 6.95 5.12
N ASN A 34 -13.80 5.70 5.39
CA ASN A 34 -13.15 4.89 6.43
C ASN A 34 -11.73 4.52 6.03
N ILE A 35 -11.52 4.08 4.78
CA ILE A 35 -10.17 3.82 4.23
C ILE A 35 -9.34 5.10 4.22
N GLU A 36 -9.90 6.21 3.76
CA GLU A 36 -9.23 7.51 3.80
C GLU A 36 -8.81 7.88 5.21
N ASN A 37 -9.70 7.71 6.21
CA ASN A 37 -9.39 7.97 7.62
C ASN A 37 -8.30 7.03 8.16
N ALA A 38 -8.31 5.75 7.79
CA ALA A 38 -7.30 4.77 8.18
C ALA A 38 -5.89 5.08 7.64
N LEU A 39 -5.82 5.86 6.56
CA LEU A 39 -4.60 6.38 5.94
C LEU A 39 -4.28 7.83 6.37
N LYS A 40 -5.16 8.47 7.16
CA LYS A 40 -5.18 9.93 7.35
C LYS A 40 -4.19 10.46 8.36
N ASP A 41 -3.68 9.64 9.26
CA ASP A 41 -2.96 10.09 10.47
C ASP A 41 -1.54 10.60 10.24
N TYR A 42 -1.27 11.07 9.03
CA TYR A 42 -0.03 11.74 8.70
C TYR A 42 -0.25 12.89 7.75
N ASP A 43 -1.05 13.88 8.15
CA ASP A 43 -0.96 15.25 7.64
C ASP A 43 -0.67 15.35 6.12
N TYR A 44 -1.39 14.54 5.31
CA TYR A 44 -1.27 14.44 3.85
C TYR A 44 0.06 13.95 3.26
N LYS A 45 0.77 13.02 3.92
CA LYS A 45 2.08 12.53 3.45
C LYS A 45 2.03 11.39 2.44
N ILE A 46 0.97 10.59 2.37
CA ILE A 46 0.84 9.62 1.28
C ILE A 46 0.41 10.37 0.00
N PRO A 47 1.15 10.21 -1.12
CA PRO A 47 0.76 10.81 -2.39
C PRO A 47 -0.66 10.41 -2.84
N SER A 48 -1.40 11.40 -3.38
CA SER A 48 -2.84 11.24 -3.67
C SER A 48 -3.16 10.18 -4.72
N ASP A 49 -2.22 9.90 -5.62
CA ASP A 49 -2.29 8.86 -6.64
C ASP A 49 -2.22 7.46 -6.04
N ILE A 50 -1.30 7.23 -5.08
CA ILE A 50 -1.23 5.98 -4.31
C ILE A 50 -2.54 5.77 -3.54
N MET A 51 -3.02 6.81 -2.85
CA MET A 51 -4.29 6.74 -2.10
C MET A 51 -5.48 6.41 -3.01
N ARG A 52 -5.58 7.05 -4.18
CA ARG A 52 -6.63 6.74 -5.17
C ARG A 52 -6.55 5.31 -5.66
N PHE A 53 -5.35 4.79 -5.88
CA PHE A 53 -5.14 3.41 -6.29
C PHE A 53 -5.62 2.43 -5.22
N ILE A 54 -5.20 2.61 -3.96
CA ILE A 54 -5.63 1.76 -2.83
C ILE A 54 -7.16 1.74 -2.72
N ILE A 55 -7.79 2.92 -2.74
CA ILE A 55 -9.26 3.03 -2.66
C ILE A 55 -9.93 2.35 -3.84
N LYS A 56 -9.39 2.50 -5.05
CA LYS A 56 -9.97 1.92 -6.26
C LYS A 56 -9.96 0.40 -6.22
N HIS A 57 -8.85 -0.18 -5.77
CA HIS A 57 -8.60 -1.62 -5.83
C HIS A 57 -8.83 -2.35 -4.50
N TYR A 58 -9.32 -1.66 -3.46
CA TYR A 58 -9.43 -2.20 -2.11
C TYR A 58 -10.20 -3.52 -2.01
N ASN A 59 -11.32 -3.62 -2.72
CA ASN A 59 -12.17 -4.81 -2.73
C ASN A 59 -11.85 -5.77 -3.89
N ASP A 60 -10.88 -5.45 -4.73
CA ASP A 60 -10.57 -6.28 -5.89
C ASP A 60 -10.08 -7.66 -5.45
N ILE A 61 -10.48 -8.67 -6.21
CA ILE A 61 -10.26 -10.07 -5.88
C ILE A 61 -8.97 -10.53 -6.56
N PHE A 62 -8.02 -11.01 -5.76
CA PHE A 62 -6.81 -11.66 -6.27
C PHE A 62 -7.13 -13.07 -6.75
N ILE A 63 -7.22 -13.25 -8.07
CA ILE A 63 -7.24 -14.59 -8.65
C ILE A 63 -5.82 -15.11 -8.68
N TYR A 64 -5.44 -15.96 -7.70
CA TYR A 64 -4.06 -16.42 -7.51
C TYR A 64 -3.40 -17.05 -8.76
N SER A 65 -4.17 -17.60 -9.71
CA SER A 65 -3.64 -18.15 -10.96
C SER A 65 -3.29 -17.09 -12.03
N GLU A 66 -3.78 -15.86 -11.87
CA GLU A 66 -3.68 -14.78 -12.87
C GLU A 66 -3.15 -13.46 -12.28
N ALA A 67 -3.14 -13.36 -10.95
CA ALA A 67 -2.78 -12.16 -10.22
C ALA A 67 -1.30 -11.86 -10.37
N LYS A 68 -1.01 -10.68 -10.91
CA LYS A 68 0.31 -10.07 -10.94
C LYS A 68 0.52 -9.30 -9.63
N ASN A 69 0.71 -10.06 -8.57
CA ASN A 69 0.95 -9.53 -7.23
C ASN A 69 2.31 -9.98 -6.68
N THR A 70 3.14 -10.62 -7.51
CA THR A 70 4.47 -11.09 -7.13
C THR A 70 5.54 -10.28 -7.86
N PHE A 71 6.60 -9.91 -7.14
CA PHE A 71 7.76 -9.22 -7.69
C PHE A 71 9.06 -9.72 -7.06
N ASP A 72 10.16 -9.45 -7.75
CA ASP A 72 11.51 -9.72 -7.27
C ASP A 72 12.23 -8.42 -6.87
N THR A 73 13.10 -8.53 -5.87
CA THR A 73 14.16 -7.55 -5.58
C THR A 73 15.52 -8.20 -5.82
N GLU A 74 16.59 -7.40 -5.81
CA GLU A 74 17.96 -7.94 -5.93
C GLU A 74 18.30 -8.92 -4.79
N GLU A 75 17.71 -8.71 -3.61
CA GLU A 75 18.00 -9.44 -2.38
C GLU A 75 17.02 -10.59 -2.12
N CYS A 76 15.80 -10.51 -2.68
CA CYS A 76 14.73 -11.45 -2.38
C CYS A 76 13.82 -11.68 -3.58
N LEU A 77 13.70 -12.95 -3.98
CA LEU A 77 12.83 -13.39 -5.08
C LEU A 77 11.46 -13.84 -4.57
N GLY A 78 10.43 -13.64 -5.40
CA GLY A 78 9.08 -14.16 -5.21
C GLY A 78 8.33 -13.50 -4.06
N ILE A 79 8.39 -12.18 -3.92
CA ILE A 79 7.65 -11.44 -2.90
C ILE A 79 6.22 -11.22 -3.37
N THR A 80 5.24 -11.76 -2.64
CA THR A 80 3.82 -11.70 -3.03
C THR A 80 3.05 -10.72 -2.14
N ILE A 81 2.27 -9.81 -2.74
CA ILE A 81 1.35 -8.89 -2.05
C ILE A 81 0.04 -9.63 -1.74
N TYR A 82 -0.43 -9.52 -0.49
CA TYR A 82 -1.66 -10.20 -0.05
C TYR A 82 -2.83 -9.27 0.24
N SER A 83 -2.55 -8.03 0.65
CA SER A 83 -3.57 -7.05 1.00
C SER A 83 -2.96 -5.64 1.10
N PHE A 84 -3.82 -4.62 1.07
CA PHE A 84 -3.39 -3.24 1.34
C PHE A 84 -3.13 -3.01 2.83
N PHE A 85 -3.89 -3.63 3.72
CA PHE A 85 -3.77 -3.45 5.16
C PHE A 85 -3.71 -4.79 5.88
N ASN A 86 -3.04 -4.80 7.03
CA ASN A 86 -3.02 -5.94 7.95
C ASN A 86 -4.26 -5.96 8.88
N PHE A 87 -5.23 -5.07 8.63
CA PHE A 87 -6.51 -4.94 9.32
C PHE A 87 -7.57 -4.52 8.32
N ASP A 88 -8.85 -4.62 8.68
CA ASP A 88 -9.95 -4.19 7.82
C ASP A 88 -10.54 -2.85 8.31
N PRO A 89 -10.18 -1.70 7.72
CA PRO A 89 -10.81 -0.41 8.00
C PRO A 89 -12.32 -0.36 7.72
N LEU A 90 -12.91 -1.37 7.08
CA LEU A 90 -14.35 -1.45 6.86
C LEU A 90 -15.09 -2.22 7.96
N ASN A 91 -14.36 -2.88 8.86
CA ASN A 91 -14.98 -3.61 9.96
C ASN A 91 -15.61 -2.63 10.97
N LYS A 92 -16.91 -2.82 11.25
CA LYS A 92 -17.71 -1.96 12.15
C LYS A 92 -17.60 -2.37 13.61
N GLU A 93 -17.06 -3.55 13.92
CA GLU A 93 -16.92 -4.06 15.29
C GLU A 93 -15.67 -3.50 15.99
N THR A 94 -14.67 -3.06 15.23
CA THR A 94 -13.56 -2.25 15.71
C THR A 94 -14.05 -0.83 15.99
N ASN A 95 -14.60 -0.61 17.18
CA ASN A 95 -14.96 0.73 17.70
C ASN A 95 -13.73 1.66 17.84
N ASN A 96 -12.53 1.11 17.75
CA ASN A 96 -11.32 1.88 17.52
C ASN A 96 -11.14 2.01 16.00
N LYS A 97 -11.12 3.25 15.50
CA LYS A 97 -10.61 3.56 14.17
C LYS A 97 -9.11 3.28 14.18
N GLU A 98 -8.73 2.01 14.21
CA GLU A 98 -7.33 1.62 14.21
C GLU A 98 -6.69 2.17 12.95
N LEU A 99 -5.56 2.84 13.12
CA LEU A 99 -4.87 3.51 12.05
C LEU A 99 -3.81 2.57 11.51
N THR A 100 -3.63 2.61 10.20
CA THR A 100 -2.67 1.73 9.51
C THR A 100 -1.29 1.86 10.15
N TYR A 101 -0.88 3.10 10.39
CA TYR A 101 0.40 3.39 10.99
C TYR A 101 0.52 2.86 12.42
N ASP A 102 -0.48 3.07 13.27
CA ASP A 102 -0.47 2.62 14.67
C ASP A 102 -0.35 1.10 14.77
N ILE A 103 -1.05 0.37 13.90
CA ILE A 103 -0.96 -1.09 13.85
C ILE A 103 0.45 -1.54 13.47
N TYR A 104 1.03 -0.94 12.42
CA TYR A 104 2.38 -1.34 11.99
C TYR A 104 3.48 -0.83 12.92
N GLN A 105 3.27 0.29 13.63
CA GLN A 105 4.16 0.72 14.71
C GLN A 105 4.10 -0.21 15.91
N GLY A 106 2.91 -0.73 16.25
CA GLY A 106 2.75 -1.75 17.28
C GLY A 106 3.27 -3.13 16.88
N GLY A 107 3.76 -3.27 15.64
CA GLY A 107 4.09 -4.53 14.99
C GLY A 107 2.89 -5.47 14.93
N ASN A 108 3.06 -6.63 14.30
CA ASN A 108 2.12 -7.71 14.55
C ASN A 108 2.06 -7.92 16.07
N SER A 109 0.86 -7.81 16.66
CA SER A 109 0.58 -7.64 18.09
C SER A 109 0.92 -8.85 18.99
N LEU A 110 1.85 -9.70 18.55
CA LEU A 110 2.36 -10.85 19.28
C LEU A 110 3.89 -10.87 19.45
N GLU A 111 4.67 -10.11 18.66
CA GLU A 111 6.15 -10.26 18.66
C GLU A 111 6.97 -8.95 18.73
N TYR A 112 6.36 -7.77 18.62
CA TYR A 112 7.06 -6.50 18.81
C TYR A 112 6.72 -5.90 20.18
N ASP A 113 7.75 -5.41 20.86
CA ASP A 113 7.64 -4.82 22.20
C ASP A 113 6.89 -3.48 22.12
N VAL A 114 5.63 -3.50 22.57
CA VAL A 114 4.67 -2.38 22.50
C VAL A 114 5.15 -1.17 23.32
N ASP A 115 6.15 -1.33 24.18
CA ASP A 115 6.70 -0.27 25.02
C ASP A 115 7.79 0.59 24.33
N VAL A 116 8.07 0.39 23.02
CA VAL A 116 9.04 1.19 22.24
C VAL A 116 8.32 1.99 21.13
N ILE A 117 7.40 2.87 21.53
CA ILE A 117 6.54 3.63 20.61
C ILE A 117 7.27 4.84 19.98
N GLU A 118 8.33 5.37 20.61
CA GLU A 118 9.21 6.34 19.96
C GLU A 118 10.39 5.65 19.29
N GLY A 119 10.50 5.81 17.98
CA GLY A 119 11.64 5.34 17.21
C GLY A 119 11.44 4.02 16.48
N THR A 120 10.23 3.67 16.05
CA THR A 120 10.01 2.53 15.14
C THR A 120 10.70 2.75 13.79
N VAL A 121 11.00 1.66 13.06
CA VAL A 121 11.62 1.74 11.72
C VAL A 121 10.84 2.66 10.77
N PHE A 122 9.52 2.71 10.88
CA PHE A 122 8.67 3.57 10.04
C PHE A 122 8.81 5.05 10.41
N GLU A 123 8.86 5.39 11.69
CA GLU A 123 9.04 6.77 12.16
C GLU A 123 10.44 7.29 11.81
N ARG A 124 11.49 6.51 12.13
CA ARG A 124 12.90 6.87 11.89
C ARG A 124 13.17 7.16 10.41
N ASN A 125 12.51 6.42 9.53
CA ASN A 125 12.69 6.54 8.08
C ASN A 125 11.61 7.38 7.38
N LYS A 126 10.60 7.88 8.12
CA LYS A 126 9.44 8.61 7.57
C LYS A 126 8.71 7.83 6.47
N LEU A 127 8.48 6.54 6.73
CA LEU A 127 7.81 5.61 5.84
C LEU A 127 6.38 5.35 6.29
N TYR A 128 5.48 5.23 5.32
CA TYR A 128 4.05 5.02 5.51
C TYR A 128 3.66 3.68 4.91
N PRO A 129 3.27 2.69 5.73
CA PRO A 129 2.80 1.39 5.24
C PRO A 129 1.57 1.51 4.35
N ILE A 130 1.57 0.77 3.25
CA ILE A 130 0.49 0.78 2.25
C ILE A 130 0.05 -0.61 1.79
N MET A 131 0.87 -1.66 1.98
CA MET A 131 0.54 -3.05 1.64
C MET A 131 1.26 -4.04 2.55
N GLY A 132 0.62 -5.18 2.81
CA GLY A 132 1.23 -6.36 3.41
C GLY A 132 1.72 -7.34 2.33
N ALA A 133 2.89 -7.91 2.54
CA ALA A 133 3.51 -8.88 1.62
C ALA A 133 3.97 -10.15 2.35
N SER A 134 4.33 -11.16 1.57
CA SER A 134 4.90 -12.42 2.04
C SER A 134 6.12 -12.23 2.92
N ARG A 135 6.40 -13.23 3.78
CA ARG A 135 7.54 -13.22 4.71
C ARG A 135 7.47 -12.07 5.71
N GLU A 136 6.26 -11.66 6.08
CA GLU A 136 5.99 -10.57 7.04
C GLU A 136 6.59 -9.23 6.61
N MET A 137 6.85 -9.07 5.31
CA MET A 137 7.36 -7.82 4.74
C MET A 137 6.23 -6.81 4.59
N ILE A 138 6.58 -5.54 4.79
CA ILE A 138 5.65 -4.42 4.68
C ILE A 138 6.12 -3.52 3.55
N ILE A 139 5.22 -3.21 2.63
CA ILE A 139 5.48 -2.24 1.57
C ILE A 139 5.04 -0.87 2.07
N CYS A 140 5.96 0.09 1.98
CA CYS A 140 5.76 1.46 2.41
C CYS A 140 6.01 2.43 1.26
N CYS A 141 5.46 3.63 1.37
CA CYS A 141 5.90 4.78 0.60
C CYS A 141 6.49 5.87 1.50
N ASP A 142 7.36 6.73 0.96
CA ASP A 142 7.69 8.01 1.58
C ASP A 142 6.76 9.13 1.09
N SER A 143 6.97 10.36 1.58
CA SER A 143 6.15 11.51 1.17
C SER A 143 6.38 12.00 -0.26
N LYS A 144 7.35 11.42 -0.97
CA LYS A 144 7.66 11.73 -2.37
C LYS A 144 7.10 10.67 -3.31
N GLY A 145 6.56 9.57 -2.79
CA GLY A 145 6.04 8.44 -3.55
C GLY A 145 7.10 7.41 -3.95
N CYS A 146 8.30 7.48 -3.37
CA CYS A 146 9.26 6.38 -3.48
C CYS A 146 8.75 5.18 -2.67
N ILE A 147 8.97 3.97 -3.18
CA ILE A 147 8.46 2.73 -2.58
C ILE A 147 9.60 1.97 -1.92
N PHE A 148 9.35 1.51 -0.71
CA PHE A 148 10.27 0.80 0.15
C PHE A 148 9.65 -0.50 0.63
N MET A 149 10.52 -1.48 0.86
CA MET A 149 10.19 -2.70 1.55
C MET A 149 10.84 -2.66 2.93
N VAL A 150 10.08 -3.00 3.96
CA VAL A 150 10.55 -3.13 5.33
C VAL A 150 10.43 -4.59 5.75
N CYS A 151 11.55 -5.20 6.12
CA CYS A 151 11.60 -6.58 6.60
C CYS A 151 11.38 -6.63 8.13
N PRO A 152 11.02 -7.80 8.70
CA PRO A 152 10.86 -7.98 10.15
C PRO A 152 12.09 -7.56 10.97
N GLU A 153 13.28 -7.83 10.46
CA GLU A 153 14.55 -7.40 11.07
C GLU A 153 14.83 -5.88 10.97
N GLU A 154 13.82 -5.08 10.62
CA GLU A 154 13.86 -3.63 10.42
C GLU A 154 14.80 -3.15 9.29
N THR A 155 15.19 -4.04 8.39
CA THR A 155 15.92 -3.66 7.17
C THR A 155 14.98 -2.91 6.23
N VAL A 156 15.44 -1.76 5.74
CA VAL A 156 14.70 -0.92 4.80
C VAL A 156 15.41 -0.92 3.46
N THR A 157 14.75 -1.48 2.44
CA THR A 157 15.26 -1.51 1.07
C THR A 157 14.37 -0.66 0.18
N LYS A 158 14.96 0.30 -0.54
CA LYS A 158 14.23 1.05 -1.57
C LYS A 158 14.00 0.11 -2.76
N ILE A 159 12.75 -0.08 -3.14
CA ILE A 159 12.39 -1.00 -4.23
C ILE A 159 11.88 -0.29 -5.48
N ALA A 160 11.53 0.99 -5.44
CA ALA A 160 11.21 1.79 -6.62
C ALA A 160 11.31 3.30 -6.34
N ASP A 161 11.64 4.09 -7.37
CA ASP A 161 11.67 5.55 -7.30
C ASP A 161 10.27 6.17 -7.35
N SER A 162 9.26 5.42 -7.83
CA SER A 162 7.87 5.86 -7.91
C SER A 162 6.89 4.69 -7.77
N PHE A 163 5.62 5.00 -7.47
CA PHE A 163 4.57 4.00 -7.44
C PHE A 163 4.31 3.37 -8.82
N ASP A 164 4.37 4.15 -9.91
CA ASP A 164 4.26 3.63 -11.28
C ASP A 164 5.37 2.62 -11.61
N GLU A 165 6.61 2.88 -11.19
CA GLU A 165 7.72 1.94 -11.36
C GLU A 165 7.49 0.65 -10.57
N PHE A 166 7.01 0.77 -9.33
CA PHE A 166 6.68 -0.39 -8.50
C PHE A 166 5.58 -1.25 -9.15
N LEU A 167 4.49 -0.65 -9.61
CA LEU A 167 3.45 -1.36 -10.36
C LEU A 167 4.05 -2.02 -11.61
N GLY A 168 4.96 -1.33 -12.31
CA GLY A 168 5.75 -1.88 -13.42
C GLY A 168 6.46 -3.20 -13.09
N LYS A 169 7.03 -3.33 -11.89
CA LYS A 169 7.71 -4.57 -11.44
C LYS A 169 6.75 -5.74 -11.29
N LEU A 170 5.53 -5.51 -10.82
CA LEU A 170 4.49 -6.53 -10.73
C LEU A 170 4.13 -7.10 -12.12
N TYR A 171 4.21 -6.29 -13.18
CA TYR A 171 3.99 -6.77 -14.56
C TYR A 171 5.09 -7.69 -15.06
N MET A 172 6.34 -7.39 -14.71
CA MET A 172 7.51 -7.99 -15.32
C MET A 172 7.95 -9.30 -14.64
N SER A 173 7.57 -9.54 -13.38
CA SER A 173 7.94 -10.75 -12.63
C SER A 173 7.17 -12.04 -13.03
N ASN A 174 6.61 -12.11 -14.23
CA ASN A 174 5.95 -13.33 -14.72
C ASN A 174 6.94 -14.30 -15.39
N TYR A 175 7.92 -14.80 -14.64
CA TYR A 175 8.76 -15.93 -15.03
C TYR A 175 8.56 -17.12 -14.09
#